data_AF-A0A1L8EJ32-F1
#
_entry.id   AF-A0A1L8EJ32-F1
#
_cell.length_a   1.000
_cell.length_b   1.000
_cell.length_c   1.000
_cell.angle_alpha   90.00
_cell.angle_beta   90.00
_cell.angle_gamma   90.00
#
_symmetry.space_group_name_H-M   'P 1'
#
loop_
_entity.id
_entity.type
_entity.pdbx_description
1 polymer ?
#
loop_
_entity_poly.entity_id
_entity_poly.type
_entity_poly.pdbx_seq_one_letter_code
_entity_poly.pdbx_strand_id
1 'polypeptide(L)'
;MKIYVASLILLAIAVACQAQLLNQGLNNNNGNNNPVYTGQPGCQTEEELTVGVYAHFRMKNGYWRCTVLGQPATLEVCPVAQGFLEPARACVPWGLWYWTPTVAPPSFPVPPTVEVLP
;
A
#
# COMPACT_ATOMS: atom_id res chain seq x y z
N MET A 1 -35.16 16.18 -49.13
CA MET A 1 -35.43 15.32 -47.95
C MET A 1 -34.23 14.43 -47.55
N LYS A 2 -33.50 13.83 -48.49
CA LYS A 2 -32.31 12.99 -48.19
C LYS A 2 -31.10 13.74 -47.57
N ILE A 3 -30.91 15.02 -47.93
CA ILE A 3 -29.79 15.85 -47.42
C ILE A 3 -29.94 16.12 -45.91
N TYR A 4 -31.16 16.43 -45.45
CA TYR A 4 -31.44 16.68 -44.02
C TYR A 4 -31.22 15.46 -43.14
N VAL A 5 -31.48 14.26 -43.66
CA VAL A 5 -31.25 13.00 -42.94
C VAL A 5 -29.74 12.77 -42.74
N ALA A 6 -28.92 13.03 -43.77
CA ALA A 6 -27.46 12.94 -43.65
C ALA A 6 -26.90 13.96 -42.65
N SER A 7 -27.42 15.20 -42.65
CA SER A 7 -27.02 16.24 -41.69
C SER A 7 -27.42 15.89 -40.24
N LEU A 8 -28.61 15.33 -40.03
CA LEU A 8 -29.06 14.90 -38.70
C LEU A 8 -28.27 13.70 -38.17
N ILE A 9 -27.89 12.76 -39.04
CA ILE A 9 -27.04 11.61 -38.67
C ILE A 9 -25.62 12.06 -38.31
N LEU A 10 -25.03 12.99 -39.06
CA LEU A 10 -23.70 13.55 -38.75
C LEU A 10 -23.69 14.30 -37.40
N LEU A 11 -24.76 15.06 -37.10
CA LEU A 11 -24.92 15.73 -35.82
C LEU A 11 -25.04 14.72 -34.65
N ALA A 12 -25.78 13.62 -34.82
CA ALA A 12 -25.90 12.60 -33.80
C ALA A 12 -24.57 11.87 -33.51
N ILE A 13 -23.75 11.60 -34.53
CA ILE A 13 -22.42 10.98 -34.37
C ILE A 13 -21.46 11.94 -33.64
N ALA A 14 -21.51 13.24 -33.94
CA ALA A 14 -20.68 14.25 -33.26
C ALA A 14 -21.03 14.39 -31.76
N VAL A 15 -22.32 14.32 -31.41
CA VAL A 15 -22.78 14.40 -30.01
C VAL A 15 -22.45 13.13 -29.22
N ALA A 16 -22.49 11.94 -29.85
CA ALA A 16 -22.08 10.69 -29.20
C ALA A 16 -20.56 10.63 -28.92
N CYS A 17 -19.74 11.27 -29.75
CA CYS A 17 -18.28 11.29 -29.60
C CYS A 17 -17.83 12.12 -28.37
N GLN A 18 -18.59 13.14 -27.97
CA GLN A 18 -18.23 14.01 -26.85
C GLN A 18 -18.50 13.39 -25.48
N ALA A 19 -19.44 12.43 -25.38
CA ALA A 19 -19.70 11.73 -24.14
C ALA A 19 -18.56 10.77 -23.73
N GLN A 20 -17.68 10.40 -24.66
CA GLN A 20 -16.57 9.48 -24.41
C GLN A 20 -15.28 10.19 -23.96
N LEU A 21 -15.12 11.48 -24.28
CA LEU A 21 -13.89 12.23 -23.96
C LEU A 21 -13.87 12.84 -22.54
N LEU A 22 -15.02 12.97 -21.86
CA LEU A 22 -15.04 13.33 -20.44
C LEU A 22 -14.87 12.13 -19.49
N ASN A 23 -14.95 10.90 -20.00
CA ASN A 23 -14.83 9.68 -19.19
C ASN A 23 -13.55 8.87 -19.49
N GLN A 24 -12.63 9.41 -20.29
CA GLN A 24 -11.30 8.85 -20.52
C GLN A 24 -10.26 9.74 -19.84
N GLY A 25 -10.00 9.49 -18.54
CA GLY A 25 -9.01 10.29 -17.83
C GLY A 25 -8.65 9.95 -16.37
N LEU A 26 -9.14 8.86 -15.77
CA LEU A 26 -8.46 8.22 -14.62
C LEU A 26 -8.55 6.69 -14.71
N ASN A 27 -8.34 6.14 -15.89
CA ASN A 27 -7.91 4.74 -16.04
C ASN A 27 -6.50 4.76 -16.61
N ASN A 28 -5.56 5.22 -15.77
CA ASN A 28 -4.15 5.00 -16.02
C ASN A 28 -3.92 3.49 -15.84
N ASN A 29 -3.99 2.73 -16.93
CA ASN A 29 -3.48 1.36 -17.01
C ASN A 29 -1.93 1.32 -16.97
N ASN A 30 -1.31 2.26 -16.26
CA ASN A 30 -0.09 1.96 -15.52
C ASN A 30 -0.58 1.28 -14.24
N GLY A 31 -0.68 -0.04 -14.30
CA GLY A 31 -0.97 -0.90 -13.15
C GLY A 31 0.13 -0.88 -12.08
N ASN A 32 0.68 0.29 -11.75
CA ASN A 32 1.31 0.52 -10.46
C ASN A 32 0.21 0.82 -9.43
N ASN A 33 -0.72 -0.12 -9.29
CA ASN A 33 -1.42 -0.34 -8.03
C ASN A 33 -0.56 -1.20 -7.11
N ASN A 34 0.77 -1.18 -7.27
CA ASN A 34 1.66 -1.88 -6.36
C ASN A 34 1.48 -1.15 -5.02
N PRO A 35 0.87 -1.77 -3.98
CA PRO A 35 1.05 -1.24 -2.65
C PRO A 35 2.55 -1.26 -2.44
N VAL A 36 3.20 -0.10 -2.58
CA VAL A 36 4.65 -0.01 -2.42
C VAL A 36 4.92 -0.73 -1.11
N TYR A 37 5.80 -1.72 -1.13
CA TYR A 37 6.02 -2.55 0.05
C TYR A 37 6.51 -1.66 1.21
N THR A 38 5.93 -1.83 2.39
CA THR A 38 6.11 -0.98 3.56
C THR A 38 7.06 -1.58 4.61
N GLY A 39 7.63 -2.75 4.32
CA GLY A 39 8.45 -3.49 5.27
C GLY A 39 7.64 -4.38 6.21
N GLN A 40 6.35 -4.62 5.95
CA GLN A 40 5.52 -5.48 6.79
C GLN A 40 6.11 -6.91 6.80
N PRO A 41 6.46 -7.46 7.98
CA PRO A 41 6.84 -8.86 8.12
C PRO A 41 5.64 -9.80 8.02
N GLY A 42 5.89 -11.04 7.60
CA GLY A 42 4.93 -12.14 7.69
C GLY A 42 4.86 -12.81 9.06
N CYS A 43 5.85 -12.55 9.94
CA CYS A 43 6.02 -13.19 11.25
C CYS A 43 6.03 -14.73 11.15
N GLN A 44 6.70 -15.28 10.14
CA GLN A 44 6.76 -16.70 9.83
C GLN A 44 7.91 -17.44 10.54
N THR A 45 8.83 -16.72 11.18
CA THR A 45 9.96 -17.32 11.91
C THR A 45 9.93 -16.96 13.39
N GLU A 46 10.49 -17.83 14.23
CA GLU A 46 10.66 -17.57 15.67
C GLU A 46 11.59 -16.38 15.94
N GLU A 47 12.55 -16.14 15.04
CA GLU A 47 13.39 -14.95 15.08
C GLU A 47 12.55 -13.67 14.96
N GLU A 48 11.52 -13.66 14.11
CA GLU A 48 10.65 -12.50 13.94
C GLU A 48 9.82 -12.19 15.18
N LEU A 49 9.40 -13.21 15.92
CA LEU A 49 8.74 -13.04 17.22
C LEU A 49 9.71 -12.58 18.31
N THR A 50 10.95 -13.09 18.29
CA THR A 50 12.01 -12.68 19.21
C THR A 50 12.42 -11.23 19.00
N VAL A 51 12.49 -10.77 17.74
CA VAL A 51 12.73 -9.36 17.38
C VAL A 51 11.52 -8.50 17.71
N GLY A 52 10.32 -8.98 17.39
CA GLY A 52 9.02 -8.44 17.78
C GLY A 52 8.59 -7.17 17.04
N VAL A 53 9.51 -6.26 16.70
CA VAL A 53 9.18 -4.98 16.05
C VAL A 53 10.14 -4.63 14.91
N TYR A 54 9.61 -4.02 13.86
CA TYR A 54 10.33 -3.67 12.63
C TYR A 54 9.91 -2.29 12.12
N ALA A 55 10.85 -1.47 11.65
CA ALA A 55 10.56 -0.13 11.17
C ALA A 55 9.66 -0.13 9.92
N HIS A 56 8.69 0.78 9.90
CA HIS A 56 7.92 1.06 8.69
C HIS A 56 8.77 1.88 7.71
N PHE A 57 8.87 1.45 6.46
CA PHE A 57 9.82 2.05 5.49
C PHE A 57 9.55 3.52 5.15
N ARG A 58 8.31 3.99 5.37
CA ARG A 58 7.86 5.34 5.02
C ARG A 58 7.30 6.17 6.18
N MET A 59 6.90 5.55 7.28
CA MET A 59 6.24 6.23 8.39
C MET A 59 7.24 6.31 9.52
N LYS A 60 7.81 7.49 9.75
CA LYS A 60 8.92 7.66 10.72
C LYS A 60 8.52 7.35 12.16
N ASN A 61 7.24 7.49 12.49
CA ASN A 61 6.65 7.13 13.79
C ASN A 61 5.91 5.79 13.74
N GLY A 62 5.94 5.07 12.62
CA GLY A 62 5.26 3.79 12.45
C GLY A 62 6.23 2.62 12.51
N TYR A 63 5.75 1.49 13.02
CA TYR A 63 6.47 0.23 13.05
C TYR A 63 5.49 -0.94 12.94
N TRP A 64 6.00 -2.07 12.49
CA TRP A 64 5.27 -3.33 12.41
C TRP A 64 5.56 -4.14 13.67
N ARG A 65 4.52 -4.75 14.26
CA ARG A 65 4.65 -5.65 15.40
C ARG A 65 4.29 -7.08 15.01
N CYS A 66 5.22 -8.00 15.25
CA CYS A 66 5.00 -9.42 15.24
C CYS A 66 4.62 -9.91 16.65
N THR A 67 3.52 -10.65 16.75
CA THR A 67 3.03 -11.20 18.03
C THR A 67 2.69 -12.69 17.94
N VAL A 68 2.21 -13.15 16.79
CA VAL A 68 1.74 -14.52 16.58
C VAL A 68 2.45 -15.10 15.35
N LEU A 69 2.96 -16.32 15.48
CA LEU A 69 3.63 -17.03 14.37
C LEU A 69 2.66 -17.27 13.22
N GLY A 70 3.09 -16.97 12.00
CA GLY A 70 2.30 -17.14 10.77
C GLY A 70 1.22 -16.09 10.55
N GLN A 71 1.08 -15.09 11.43
CA GLN A 71 0.16 -13.97 11.25
C GLN A 71 0.93 -12.72 10.81
N PRO A 72 0.51 -12.03 9.73
CA PRO A 72 1.15 -10.80 9.31
C PRO A 72 1.23 -9.77 10.43
N ALA A 73 2.35 -9.04 10.49
CA ALA A 73 2.57 -8.05 11.54
C ALA A 73 1.52 -6.93 11.49
N THR A 74 1.15 -6.39 12.65
CA THR A 74 0.22 -5.27 12.75
C THR A 74 0.94 -3.93 12.74
N LEU A 75 0.38 -2.92 12.08
CA LEU A 75 0.92 -1.56 12.13
C LEU A 75 0.63 -0.92 13.48
N GLU A 76 1.66 -0.41 14.13
CA GLU A 76 1.57 0.43 15.32
C GLU A 76 2.27 1.77 15.10
N VAL A 77 1.87 2.76 15.88
CA VAL A 77 2.34 4.13 15.76
C VAL A 77 2.80 4.63 17.13
N CYS A 78 3.97 5.24 17.17
CA CYS A 78 4.52 5.87 18.36
C CYS A 78 3.65 7.03 18.86
N PRO A 79 3.71 7.33 20.18
CA PRO A 79 3.07 8.52 20.73
C PRO A 79 3.46 9.82 20.01
N VAL A 80 2.66 10.86 20.23
CA VAL A 80 2.95 12.20 19.72
C VAL A 80 4.34 12.66 20.19
N ALA A 81 5.03 13.39 19.31
CA ALA A 81 6.40 13.88 19.52
C ALA A 81 7.50 12.80 19.61
N GLN A 82 7.20 11.56 19.20
CA GLN A 82 8.17 10.47 19.11
C GLN A 82 8.24 9.85 17.70
N GLY A 83 9.41 9.33 17.35
CA GLY A 83 9.66 8.53 16.15
C GLY A 83 10.13 7.13 16.54
N PHE A 84 9.86 6.13 15.70
CA PHE A 84 10.39 4.80 15.91
C PHE A 84 11.83 4.72 15.43
N LEU A 85 12.72 4.18 16.26
CA LEU A 85 14.15 4.05 15.96
C LEU A 85 14.55 2.56 15.97
N GLU A 86 14.85 2.02 14.79
CA GLU A 86 15.12 0.58 14.58
C GLU A 86 16.24 0.04 15.48
N PRO A 87 17.41 0.69 15.64
CA PRO A 87 18.48 0.18 16.51
C PRO A 87 18.08 0.13 18.00
N ALA A 88 17.18 1.00 18.43
CA ALA A 88 16.64 1.00 19.78
C ALA A 88 15.40 0.10 19.92
N ARG A 89 14.81 -0.33 18.81
CA ARG A 89 13.53 -1.06 18.72
C ARG A 89 12.43 -0.43 19.57
N ALA A 90 12.40 0.91 19.59
CA ALA A 90 11.54 1.67 20.49
C ALA A 90 11.15 3.02 19.90
N CYS A 91 10.09 3.59 20.46
CA CYS A 91 9.73 4.97 20.24
C CYS A 91 10.64 5.89 21.05
N VAL A 92 11.32 6.81 20.36
CA VAL A 92 12.24 7.79 20.97
C VAL A 92 11.75 9.21 20.67
N PRO A 93 12.01 10.19 21.55
CA PRO A 93 11.79 11.61 21.25
C PRO A 93 12.45 12.01 19.92
N TRP A 94 11.81 12.88 19.14
CA TRP A 94 12.34 13.30 17.83
C TRP A 94 13.76 13.86 17.87
N GLY A 95 14.18 14.49 18.96
CA GLY A 95 15.56 14.99 19.12
C GLY A 95 16.63 13.90 19.22
N LEU A 96 16.25 12.65 19.51
CA LEU A 96 17.14 11.48 19.53
C LEU A 96 16.97 10.61 18.28
N TRP A 97 15.95 10.86 17.47
CA TRP A 97 15.67 10.09 16.27
C TRP A 97 16.65 10.43 15.16
N TYR A 98 17.12 9.41 14.43
CA TYR A 98 17.91 9.58 13.22
C TYR A 98 17.47 8.58 12.16
N TRP A 99 17.72 8.92 10.89
CA TRP A 99 17.38 8.04 9.79
C TRP A 99 18.31 6.82 9.78
N THR A 100 17.71 5.64 9.59
CA THR A 100 18.42 4.38 9.35
C THR A 100 18.03 3.80 7.99
N PRO A 101 18.94 3.08 7.31
CA PRO A 101 18.59 2.31 6.12
C PRO A 101 17.45 1.35 6.41
N THR A 102 16.54 1.18 5.44
CA THR A 102 15.49 0.17 5.51
C THR A 102 16.08 -1.21 5.31
N VAL A 103 15.76 -2.14 6.20
CA VAL A 103 16.17 -3.55 6.10
C VAL A 103 14.91 -4.39 5.93
N ALA A 104 14.93 -5.31 4.96
CA ALA A 104 13.82 -6.22 4.76
C ALA A 104 13.74 -7.22 5.94
N PRO A 105 12.53 -7.49 6.48
CA PRO A 105 12.36 -8.53 7.49
C PRO A 105 12.63 -9.92 6.89
N PRO A 106 12.84 -10.96 7.73
CA PRO A 106 13.07 -12.33 7.28
C PRO A 106 11.96 -12.90 6.39
N SER A 107 10.70 -12.50 6.60
CA SER A 107 9.56 -12.98 5.81
C SER A 107 8.59 -11.88 5.39
N PHE A 108 7.79 -12.16 4.35
CA PHE A 108 6.71 -11.29 3.87
C PHE A 108 5.34 -11.88 4.24
N PRO A 109 4.26 -11.08 4.30
CA PRO A 109 2.91 -11.60 4.49
C PRO A 109 2.55 -12.61 3.40
N VAL A 110 2.06 -13.77 3.80
CA VAL A 110 1.48 -14.74 2.86
C VAL A 110 0.05 -14.28 2.56
N PRO A 111 -0.35 -14.10 1.29
CA PRO A 111 -1.75 -13.86 0.96
C PRO A 111 -2.61 -14.96 1.57
N PRO A 112 -3.81 -14.66 2.09
CA PRO A 112 -4.71 -15.71 2.53
C PRO A 112 -4.96 -16.63 1.32
N THR A 113 -4.41 -17.84 1.37
CA THR A 113 -4.80 -18.89 0.46
C THR A 113 -6.28 -19.11 0.71
N VAL A 114 -7.11 -19.01 -0.32
CA VAL A 114 -8.52 -19.44 -0.23
C VAL A 114 -8.48 -20.90 0.19
N GLU A 115 -8.58 -21.14 1.49
CA GLU A 115 -8.71 -22.47 2.05
C GLU A 115 -10.08 -22.93 1.59
N VAL A 116 -10.07 -23.71 0.50
CA VAL A 116 -11.24 -24.46 0.07
C VAL A 116 -11.52 -25.42 1.22
N LEU A 117 -12.43 -25.01 2.09
CA LEU A 117 -13.05 -25.88 3.08
C LEU A 117 -13.54 -27.15 2.34
N PRO A 118 -13.15 -28.35 2.78
CA PRO A 118 -13.75 -29.58 2.29
C PRO A 118 -15.24 -29.66 2.62
#